data_AF-W2T101-F1
#
_entry.id   AF-W2T101-F1
#
_cell.length_a   1.000
_cell.length_b   1.000
_cell.length_c   1.000
_cell.angle_alpha   90.00
_cell.angle_beta   90.00
_cell.angle_gamma   90.00
#
_symmetry.space_group_name_H-M   'P 1'
#
loop_
_entity.id
_entity.type
_entity.pdbx_description
1 polymer ?
#
loop_
_entity_poly.entity_id
_entity_poly.type
_entity_poly.pdbx_seq_one_letter_code
_entity_poly.pdbx_strand_id
1 'polypeptide(L)'
;REILELTLSQCGKLTERILAFRDSDAAVLVAKVKTYGIAQRIAKIGSSVEHLHFNDTTNMLAGVGEGRVIVWPAVEIVFIDRTLLQRSIIDKPVSALGKFPILRRFTDNMVSLRRSDGSIVATTIPPFAGSLLQYTAESKWDQAIRLCRHIKSEVTWAVLAGLA
;
A
#
# COMPACT_ATOMS: atom_id res chain seq x y z
N ARG A 1 -17.05 16.24 -2.54
CA ARG A 1 -16.94 14.93 -1.85
C ARG A 1 -16.26 15.18 -0.54
N GLU A 2 -16.83 14.68 0.55
CA GLU A 2 -16.25 14.82 1.87
C GLU A 2 -15.07 13.85 2.02
N ILE A 3 -13.95 14.34 2.54
CA ILE A 3 -12.76 13.50 2.84
C ILE A 3 -12.90 13.05 4.29
N LEU A 4 -12.89 11.74 4.51
CA LEU A 4 -13.09 11.15 5.84
C LEU A 4 -11.77 10.85 6.57
N GLU A 5 -10.70 10.59 5.82
CA GLU A 5 -9.37 10.28 6.36
C GLU A 5 -8.30 10.63 5.33
N LEU A 6 -7.13 11.03 5.81
CA LEU A 6 -5.94 11.27 5.01
C LEU A 6 -4.70 10.76 5.73
N THR A 7 -3.72 10.28 4.97
CA THR A 7 -2.42 9.84 5.47
C THR A 7 -1.34 10.16 4.44
N LEU A 8 -0.13 10.44 4.89
CA LEU A 8 0.98 10.90 4.05
C LEU A 8 2.13 9.89 4.13
N SER A 9 2.74 9.57 2.99
CA SER A 9 3.95 8.73 2.97
C SER A 9 5.10 9.40 3.73
N GLN A 10 5.93 8.63 4.44
CA GLN A 10 6.94 9.17 5.37
C GLN A 10 8.41 8.88 4.98
N CYS A 11 8.65 7.99 4.02
CA CYS A 11 10.00 7.62 3.55
C CYS A 11 10.34 8.24 2.18
N GLY A 12 11.60 8.18 1.75
CA GLY A 12 12.02 8.64 0.43
C GLY A 12 12.12 10.17 0.28
N LYS A 13 12.20 10.66 -0.96
CA LYS A 13 12.42 12.09 -1.23
C LYS A 13 11.13 12.89 -1.07
N LEU A 14 11.24 14.15 -0.63
CA LEU A 14 10.10 15.07 -0.54
C LEU A 14 9.36 15.25 -1.89
N THR A 15 10.09 15.16 -2.99
CA THR A 15 9.53 15.28 -4.35
C THR A 15 8.67 14.09 -4.78
N GLU A 16 8.77 12.97 -4.07
CA GLU A 16 8.09 11.70 -4.34
C GLU A 16 6.95 11.45 -3.34
N ARG A 17 6.67 12.42 -2.45
CA ARG A 17 5.61 12.32 -1.43
C ARG A 17 4.24 12.05 -2.07
N ILE A 18 3.54 11.06 -1.51
CA ILE A 18 2.19 10.67 -1.88
C ILE A 18 1.27 10.88 -0.69
N LEU A 19 0.15 11.54 -0.92
CA LEU A 19 -0.98 11.64 0.00
C LEU A 19 -2.00 10.56 -0.38
N ALA A 20 -2.44 9.74 0.57
CA ALA A 20 -3.56 8.82 0.40
C ALA A 20 -4.75 9.32 1.22
N PHE A 21 -5.96 9.17 0.69
CA PHE A 21 -7.17 9.60 1.37
C PHE A 21 -8.38 8.79 0.91
N ARG A 22 -9.42 8.74 1.75
CA ARG A 22 -10.71 8.16 1.40
C ARG A 22 -11.83 9.19 1.48
N ASP A 23 -12.80 9.06 0.59
CA ASP A 23 -13.98 9.90 0.55
C ASP A 23 -15.21 9.22 1.16
N SER A 24 -16.31 9.98 1.30
CA SER A 24 -17.62 9.50 1.74
C SER A 24 -18.22 8.39 0.86
N ASP A 25 -17.74 8.23 -0.38
CA ASP A 25 -18.19 7.20 -1.33
C ASP A 25 -17.34 5.92 -1.20
N ALA A 26 -16.57 5.80 -0.11
CA ALA A 26 -15.63 4.73 0.17
C ALA A 26 -14.54 4.54 -0.92
N ALA A 27 -14.27 5.54 -1.76
CA ALA A 27 -13.18 5.47 -2.71
C ALA A 27 -11.84 5.74 -2.01
N VAL A 28 -10.83 4.95 -2.33
CA VAL A 28 -9.44 5.20 -1.92
C VAL A 28 -8.71 5.88 -3.05
N LEU A 29 -8.17 7.06 -2.78
CA LEU A 29 -7.44 7.86 -3.75
C LEU A 29 -6.03 8.16 -3.25
N VAL A 30 -5.12 8.34 -4.20
CA VAL A 30 -3.77 8.83 -3.94
C VAL A 30 -3.48 10.05 -4.80
N ALA A 31 -2.69 10.97 -4.25
CA ALA A 31 -2.28 12.19 -4.90
C ALA A 31 -0.77 12.42 -4.78
N LYS A 32 -0.14 12.87 -5.88
CA LYS A 32 1.24 13.39 -5.83
C LYS A 32 1.23 14.75 -5.14
N VAL A 33 2.07 14.93 -4.12
CA VAL A 33 2.17 16.20 -3.38
C VAL A 33 2.87 17.27 -4.21
N LYS A 34 3.98 16.92 -4.88
CA LYS A 34 4.62 17.83 -5.83
C LYS A 34 3.89 17.75 -7.17
N THR A 35 3.29 18.86 -7.59
CA THR A 35 2.40 18.89 -8.75
C THR A 35 2.91 19.70 -9.94
N TYR A 36 4.05 20.39 -9.80
CA TYR A 36 4.58 21.23 -10.88
C TYR A 36 4.89 20.38 -12.13
N GLY A 37 4.31 20.75 -13.28
CA GLY A 37 4.47 20.02 -14.54
C GLY A 37 3.76 18.66 -14.62
N ILE A 38 2.98 18.25 -13.61
CA ILE A 38 2.27 16.96 -13.61
C ILE A 38 0.80 17.17 -13.99
N ALA A 39 0.37 16.50 -15.08
CA ALA A 39 -1.00 16.53 -15.57
C ALA A 39 -1.95 15.67 -14.71
N GLN A 40 -1.61 14.40 -14.47
CA GLN A 40 -2.41 13.51 -13.63
C GLN A 40 -1.89 13.50 -12.18
N ARG A 41 -2.63 14.16 -11.30
CA ARG A 41 -2.20 14.40 -9.90
C ARG A 41 -2.88 13.50 -8.89
N ILE A 42 -4.08 13.01 -9.20
CA ILE A 42 -4.91 12.20 -8.31
C ILE A 42 -5.40 10.96 -9.06
N ALA A 43 -5.42 9.81 -8.40
CA ALA A 43 -5.95 8.58 -8.96
C ALA A 43 -6.65 7.73 -7.89
N LYS A 44 -7.81 7.16 -8.25
CA LYS A 44 -8.46 6.10 -7.46
C LYS A 44 -7.66 4.80 -7.56
N ILE A 45 -7.36 4.17 -6.43
CA ILE A 45 -6.59 2.92 -6.31
C ILE A 45 -7.40 1.75 -5.75
N GLY A 46 -8.53 2.03 -5.11
CA GLY A 46 -9.37 1.01 -4.49
C GLY A 46 -10.65 1.59 -3.88
N SER A 47 -11.31 0.79 -3.07
CA SER A 47 -12.49 1.17 -2.29
C SER A 47 -12.69 0.23 -1.10
N SER A 48 -13.76 0.44 -0.32
CA SER A 48 -14.23 -0.49 0.72
C SER A 48 -13.23 -0.72 1.86
N VAL A 49 -12.44 0.30 2.19
CA VAL A 49 -11.59 0.31 3.39
C VAL A 49 -12.03 1.42 4.33
N GLU A 50 -11.92 1.13 5.62
CA GLU A 50 -12.34 1.99 6.73
C GLU A 50 -11.18 2.79 7.30
N HIS A 51 -9.95 2.28 7.17
CA HIS A 51 -8.74 2.94 7.64
C HIS A 51 -7.58 2.73 6.68
N LEU A 52 -6.71 3.75 6.57
CA LEU A 52 -5.50 3.78 5.76
C LEU A 52 -4.27 4.07 6.60
N HIS A 53 -3.16 3.39 6.33
CA HIS A 53 -1.89 3.67 7.01
C HIS A 53 -0.70 3.33 6.12
N PHE A 54 0.21 4.28 5.94
CA PHE A 54 1.48 4.02 5.27
C PHE A 54 2.44 3.23 6.16
N ASN A 55 3.28 2.42 5.54
CA ASN A 55 4.36 1.74 6.23
C ASN A 55 5.46 2.73 6.59
N ASP A 56 5.93 2.66 7.83
CA ASP A 56 6.91 3.61 8.38
C ASP A 56 8.33 3.45 7.81
N THR A 57 8.60 2.38 7.07
CA THR A 57 9.95 2.04 6.53
C THR A 57 10.01 1.98 5.00
N THR A 58 8.88 1.65 4.35
CA THR A 58 8.85 1.33 2.91
C THR A 58 7.83 2.13 2.11
N ASN A 59 6.99 2.96 2.74
CA ASN A 59 5.86 3.64 2.09
C ASN A 59 4.82 2.72 1.41
N MET A 60 4.82 1.40 1.68
CA MET A 60 3.69 0.56 1.31
C MET A 60 2.42 1.12 1.97
N LEU A 61 1.30 1.21 1.25
CA LEU A 61 0.03 1.62 1.84
C LEU A 61 -0.76 0.39 2.26
N ALA A 62 -1.27 0.37 3.49
CA ALA A 62 -2.23 -0.63 3.93
C ALA A 62 -3.60 0.01 4.14
N GLY A 63 -4.64 -0.74 3.79
CA GLY A 63 -6.04 -0.46 4.10
C GLY A 63 -6.69 -1.64 4.79
N VAL A 64 -7.63 -1.39 5.70
CA VAL A 64 -8.42 -2.43 6.36
C VAL A 64 -9.91 -2.20 6.14
N GLY A 65 -10.66 -3.25 5.84
CA GLY A 65 -12.10 -3.22 5.64
C GLY A 65 -12.59 -4.62 5.29
N GLU A 66 -13.89 -4.90 5.43
CA GLU A 66 -14.50 -6.17 4.99
C GLU A 66 -13.75 -7.46 5.43
N GLY A 67 -13.20 -7.46 6.65
CA GLY A 67 -12.48 -8.63 7.20
C GLY A 67 -11.13 -8.92 6.54
N ARG A 68 -10.54 -7.95 5.83
CA ARG A 68 -9.25 -8.11 5.14
C ARG A 68 -8.35 -6.90 5.31
N VAL A 69 -7.06 -7.13 5.12
CA VAL A 69 -6.04 -6.10 4.94
C VAL A 69 -5.61 -6.13 3.48
N ILE A 70 -5.75 -4.99 2.81
CA ILE A 70 -5.28 -4.76 1.45
C ILE A 70 -3.99 -3.97 1.56
N VAL A 71 -2.92 -4.45 0.93
CA VAL A 71 -1.65 -3.70 0.83
C VAL A 71 -1.36 -3.38 -0.63
N TRP A 72 -1.08 -2.10 -0.87
CA TRP A 72 -0.51 -1.59 -2.11
C TRP A 72 0.99 -1.39 -1.88
N PRO A 73 1.86 -2.28 -2.42
CA PRO A 73 3.30 -2.17 -2.18
C PRO A 73 3.90 -0.87 -2.72
N ALA A 74 3.42 -0.38 -3.86
CA ALA A 74 3.83 0.87 -4.48
C ALA A 74 2.62 1.55 -5.14
N VAL A 75 2.05 2.55 -4.46
CA VAL A 75 0.84 3.25 -4.91
C VAL A 75 1.07 4.11 -6.16
N GLU A 76 2.31 4.54 -6.38
CA GLU A 76 2.74 5.36 -7.51
C GLU A 76 2.56 4.67 -8.87
N ILE A 77 2.51 3.33 -8.89
CA ILE A 77 2.25 2.52 -10.09
C ILE A 77 0.93 2.97 -10.77
N VAL A 78 -0.06 3.44 -10.01
CA VAL A 78 -1.35 3.91 -10.57
C VAL A 78 -1.21 5.05 -11.57
N PHE A 79 -0.15 5.85 -11.46
CA PHE A 79 0.10 6.98 -12.36
C PHE A 79 0.79 6.55 -13.67
N ILE A 80 1.16 5.28 -13.78
CA ILE A 80 1.81 4.68 -14.95
C ILE A 80 0.86 3.66 -15.58
N ASP A 81 0.43 2.66 -14.79
CA ASP A 81 -0.44 1.58 -15.24
C ASP A 81 -1.39 1.13 -14.10
N ARG A 82 -2.68 1.41 -14.27
CA ARG A 82 -3.72 1.04 -13.30
C ARG A 82 -3.93 -0.46 -13.23
N THR A 83 -3.80 -1.17 -14.33
CA THR A 83 -3.97 -2.63 -14.40
C THR A 83 -2.81 -3.31 -13.69
N LEU A 84 -1.60 -2.79 -13.86
CA LEU A 84 -0.42 -3.28 -13.17
C LEU A 84 -0.51 -3.06 -11.65
N LEU A 85 -1.03 -1.90 -11.21
CA LEU A 85 -1.30 -1.67 -9.80
C LEU A 85 -2.23 -2.76 -9.24
N GLN A 86 -3.33 -3.09 -9.92
CA GLN A 86 -4.26 -4.12 -9.43
C GLN A 86 -3.58 -5.48 -9.26
N ARG A 87 -2.68 -5.85 -10.17
CA ARG A 87 -1.90 -7.10 -10.09
C ARG A 87 -0.84 -7.10 -8.98
N SER A 88 -0.46 -5.92 -8.49
CA SER A 88 0.55 -5.75 -7.44
C SER A 88 -0.02 -5.79 -6.01
N ILE A 89 -1.35 -5.85 -5.87
CA ILE A 89 -2.02 -5.80 -4.56
C ILE A 89 -1.80 -7.12 -3.79
N ILE A 90 -1.54 -6.99 -2.50
CA ILE A 90 -1.57 -8.10 -1.55
C ILE A 90 -2.91 -8.04 -0.80
N ASP A 91 -3.79 -9.02 -1.03
CA ASP A 91 -5.02 -9.20 -0.27
C ASP A 91 -4.81 -10.27 0.82
N LYS A 92 -4.95 -9.86 2.08
CA LYS A 92 -4.76 -10.72 3.26
C LYS A 92 -6.06 -10.79 4.07
N PRO A 93 -6.79 -11.92 4.04
CA PRO A 93 -7.92 -12.10 4.95
C PRO A 93 -7.46 -12.16 6.41
N VAL A 94 -8.24 -11.56 7.31
CA VAL A 94 -7.98 -11.54 8.75
C VAL A 94 -9.24 -11.96 9.50
N SER A 95 -9.14 -13.07 10.21
CA SER A 95 -10.25 -13.64 10.95
C SER A 95 -10.66 -12.76 12.15
N ALA A 96 -11.97 -12.70 12.38
CA ALA A 96 -12.56 -12.08 13.57
C ALA A 96 -12.17 -10.60 13.79
N LEU A 97 -12.08 -9.79 12.73
CA LEU A 97 -11.88 -8.34 12.89
C LEU A 97 -13.09 -7.62 13.52
N GLY A 98 -14.28 -8.14 13.27
CA GLY A 98 -15.53 -7.47 13.65
C GLY A 98 -15.84 -6.27 12.75
N LYS A 99 -16.75 -5.41 13.21
CA LYS A 99 -17.14 -4.17 12.51
C LYS A 99 -16.21 -3.02 12.93
N PHE A 100 -15.91 -2.12 12.00
CA PHE A 100 -15.11 -0.93 12.28
C PHE A 100 -13.67 -1.21 12.82
N PRO A 101 -12.91 -2.19 12.28
CA PRO A 101 -11.51 -2.35 12.64
C PRO A 101 -10.68 -1.08 12.40
N ILE A 102 -9.75 -0.80 13.31
CA ILE A 102 -8.81 0.32 13.15
C ILE A 102 -7.42 -0.21 12.79
N LEU A 103 -6.86 0.28 11.69
CA LEU A 103 -5.46 0.07 11.34
C LEU A 103 -4.59 0.97 12.22
N ARG A 104 -3.85 0.38 13.15
CA ARG A 104 -3.06 1.12 14.16
C ARG A 104 -1.65 1.42 13.70
N ARG A 105 -0.99 0.45 13.07
CA ARG A 105 0.42 0.54 12.71
C ARG A 105 0.73 -0.39 11.56
N PHE A 106 1.67 0.03 10.72
CA PHE A 106 2.28 -0.81 9.70
C PHE A 106 3.79 -0.55 9.66
N THR A 107 4.57 -1.53 10.11
CA THR A 107 6.04 -1.43 10.15
C THR A 107 6.61 -2.75 9.67
N ASP A 108 7.65 -2.69 8.85
CA ASP A 108 8.23 -3.86 8.16
C ASP A 108 7.15 -4.66 7.44
N ASN A 109 6.93 -5.91 7.85
CA ASN A 109 5.88 -6.78 7.32
C ASN A 109 4.72 -7.00 8.31
N MET A 110 4.68 -6.27 9.43
CA MET A 110 3.67 -6.43 10.48
C MET A 110 2.63 -5.31 10.45
N VAL A 111 1.36 -5.71 10.43
CA VAL A 111 0.20 -4.82 10.52
C VAL A 111 -0.50 -5.07 11.85
N SER A 112 -0.63 -4.02 12.66
CA SER A 112 -1.37 -4.05 13.92
C SER A 112 -2.76 -3.47 13.72
N LEU A 113 -3.78 -4.21 14.15
CA LEU A 113 -5.19 -3.86 14.00
C LEU A 113 -5.86 -3.86 15.38
N ARG A 114 -6.76 -2.92 15.62
CA ARG A 114 -7.69 -2.94 16.76
C ARG A 114 -9.03 -3.48 16.28
N ARG A 115 -9.49 -4.58 16.88
CA ARG A 115 -10.80 -5.19 16.60
C ARG A 115 -11.95 -4.37 17.19
N SER A 116 -13.17 -4.73 16.81
CA SER A 116 -14.40 -4.10 17.32
C SER A 116 -14.56 -4.21 18.85
N ASP A 117 -14.06 -5.29 19.45
CA ASP A 117 -14.05 -5.52 20.90
C ASP A 117 -12.92 -4.74 21.63
N GLY A 118 -12.12 -3.97 20.90
CA GLY A 118 -11.00 -3.21 21.42
C GLY A 118 -9.69 -3.99 21.55
N SER A 119 -9.70 -5.32 21.37
CA SER A 119 -8.48 -6.13 21.41
C SER A 119 -7.56 -5.82 20.22
N ILE A 120 -6.26 -6.04 20.41
CA ILE A 120 -5.25 -5.83 19.37
C ILE A 120 -4.89 -7.18 18.75
N VAL A 121 -4.90 -7.23 17.42
CA VAL A 121 -4.42 -8.37 16.64
C VAL A 121 -3.31 -7.91 15.71
N ALA A 122 -2.23 -8.68 15.65
CA ALA A 122 -1.17 -8.49 14.68
C ALA A 122 -1.33 -9.52 13.54
N THR A 123 -1.16 -9.07 12.31
CA THR A 123 -1.06 -9.93 11.13
C THR A 123 0.19 -9.57 10.35
N THR A 124 0.76 -10.53 9.64
CA THR A 124 1.93 -10.31 8.80
C THR A 124 1.57 -10.41 7.34
N ILE A 125 2.12 -9.51 6.53
CA ILE A 125 2.15 -9.66 5.07
C ILE A 125 3.42 -10.44 4.65
N PRO A 126 3.45 -11.01 3.45
CA PRO A 126 4.67 -11.62 2.93
C PRO A 126 5.84 -10.62 2.93
N PRO A 127 7.02 -11.00 3.46
CA PRO A 127 8.13 -10.07 3.66
C PRO A 127 8.79 -9.61 2.34
N PHE A 128 8.48 -10.26 1.22
CA PHE A 128 9.12 -9.99 -0.06
C PHE A 128 8.90 -8.57 -0.58
N ALA A 129 7.76 -7.94 -0.25
CA ALA A 129 7.42 -6.64 -0.80
C ALA A 129 8.40 -5.57 -0.29
N GLY A 130 8.71 -5.60 1.00
CA GLY A 130 9.69 -4.70 1.60
C GLY A 130 11.09 -4.91 1.03
N SER A 131 11.54 -6.17 0.92
CA SER A 131 12.85 -6.49 0.33
C SER A 131 12.95 -6.06 -1.13
N LEU A 132 11.88 -6.25 -1.91
CA LEU A 132 11.84 -5.86 -3.31
C LEU A 132 11.95 -4.34 -3.46
N LEU A 133 11.19 -3.57 -2.68
CA LEU A 133 11.25 -2.11 -2.65
C LEU A 133 12.64 -1.60 -2.25
N GLN A 134 13.28 -2.27 -1.30
CA GLN A 134 14.64 -1.93 -0.89
C GLN A 134 15.65 -2.18 -2.03
N TYR A 135 15.60 -3.36 -2.67
CA TYR A 135 16.50 -3.65 -3.78
C TYR A 135 16.33 -2.68 -4.95
N THR A 136 15.10 -2.29 -5.29
CA THR A 136 14.84 -1.30 -6.34
C THR A 136 15.34 0.09 -5.94
N ALA A 137 15.13 0.52 -4.69
CA ALA A 137 15.62 1.81 -4.19
C ALA A 137 17.16 1.89 -4.20
N GLU A 138 17.84 0.77 -3.95
CA GLU A 138 19.30 0.65 -4.00
C GLU A 138 19.85 0.34 -5.42
N SER A 139 19.00 0.33 -6.45
CA SER A 139 19.37 -0.04 -7.84
C SER A 139 19.96 -1.45 -7.99
N LYS A 140 19.66 -2.37 -7.07
CA LYS A 140 20.11 -3.77 -7.07
C LYS A 140 19.15 -4.67 -7.87
N TRP A 141 18.96 -4.35 -9.15
CA TRP A 141 17.99 -5.00 -10.05
C TRP A 141 18.18 -6.52 -10.17
N ASP A 142 19.42 -6.99 -10.22
CA ASP A 142 19.70 -8.44 -10.27
C ASP A 142 19.19 -9.19 -9.04
N GLN A 143 19.28 -8.57 -7.86
CA GLN A 143 18.78 -9.16 -6.61
C GLN A 143 17.25 -9.16 -6.59
N ALA A 144 16.63 -8.07 -7.04
CA ALA A 144 15.18 -7.98 -7.20
C ALA A 144 14.63 -9.05 -8.16
N ILE A 145 15.26 -9.23 -9.32
CA ILE A 145 14.86 -10.26 -10.31
C ILE A 145 15.06 -11.67 -9.74
N ARG A 146 16.18 -11.94 -9.05
CA ARG A 146 16.42 -13.22 -8.39
C ARG A 146 15.36 -13.52 -7.33
N LEU A 147 14.96 -12.52 -6.54
CA LEU A 147 13.90 -12.64 -5.56
C LEU A 147 12.56 -13.01 -6.23
N CYS A 148 12.16 -12.31 -7.29
CA CYS A 148 10.94 -12.61 -8.03
C CYS A 148 10.95 -14.03 -8.64
N ARG A 149 12.09 -14.48 -9.19
CA ARG A 149 12.26 -15.85 -9.69
C ARG A 149 12.17 -16.91 -8.59
N HIS A 150 12.65 -16.60 -7.39
CA HIS A 150 12.59 -17.50 -6.25
C HIS A 150 11.16 -17.66 -5.72
N ILE A 151 10.44 -16.54 -5.56
CA ILE A 151 9.08 -16.51 -4.99
C ILE A 151 8.04 -17.03 -6.00
N LYS A 152 8.26 -16.78 -7.31
CA LYS A 152 7.36 -17.18 -8.40
C LYS A 152 5.93 -16.66 -8.21
N SER A 153 5.78 -15.46 -7.64
CA SER A 153 4.49 -14.80 -7.45
C SER A 153 4.26 -13.73 -8.50
N GLU A 154 3.06 -13.71 -9.08
CA GLU A 154 2.63 -12.65 -10.00
C GLU A 154 2.71 -11.27 -9.35
N VAL A 155 2.34 -11.16 -8.06
CA VAL A 155 2.39 -9.92 -7.29
C VAL A 155 3.81 -9.35 -7.26
N THR A 156 4.82 -10.18 -6.99
CA THR A 156 6.22 -9.72 -6.97
C THR A 156 6.69 -9.21 -8.33
N TRP A 157 6.28 -9.88 -9.41
CA TRP A 157 6.62 -9.43 -10.76
C TRP A 157 5.88 -8.15 -11.13
N ALA A 158 4.62 -7.99 -10.73
CA ALA A 158 3.85 -6.78 -10.97
C ALA A 158 4.44 -5.56 -10.24
N VAL A 159 4.85 -5.74 -8.98
CA VAL A 159 5.55 -4.70 -8.21
C VAL A 159 6.86 -4.34 -8.90
N LEU A 160 7.70 -5.32 -9.25
CA LEU A 160 8.98 -5.06 -9.90
C LEU A 160 8.81 -4.34 -11.24
N ALA A 161 7.84 -4.76 -12.06
CA ALA A 161 7.55 -4.13 -13.35
C ALA A 161 7.06 -2.69 -13.20
N GLY A 162 6.32 -2.38 -12.13
CA GLY A 162 5.80 -1.03 -11.89
C GLY A 162 6.85 -0.07 -11.33
N LEU A 163 7.97 -0.59 -10.80
CA LEU A 163 9.08 0.20 -10.25
C LEU A 163 10.23 0.42 -11.26
N ALA A 164 10.20 -0.31 -12.38
CA ALA A 164 11.23 -0.30 -13.42
C ALA A 164 10.99 0.77 -14.52
#